data_AF-A0A7C4CRE6-F1
#
_entry.id   AF-A0A7C4CRE6-F1
#
_cell.length_a   1.000
_cell.length_b   1.000
_cell.length_c   1.000
_cell.angle_alpha   90.00
_cell.angle_beta   90.00
_cell.angle_gamma   90.00
#
_symmetry.space_group_name_H-M   'P 1'
#
loop_
_entity.id
_entity.type
_entity.pdbx_description
1 polymer ?
#
loop_
_entity_poly.entity_id
_entity_poly.type
_entity_poly.pdbx_seq_one_letter_code
_entity_poly.pdbx_strand_id
1 'polypeptide(L)' 'LGITIDYETLKDDTVTIRDRDTWRQVRNKIAVLPELLHKYFRYRLDFEDLGCPVEKV' A
#
# COMPACT_ATOMS: atom_id res chain seq x y z
N LEU A 1 -4.78 6.29 -6.24
CA LEU A 1 -4.24 5.04 -5.69
C LEU A 1 -4.16 3.98 -6.78
N GLY A 2 -3.05 3.24 -6.85
CA GLY A 2 -2.93 1.98 -7.57
C GLY A 2 -2.54 0.86 -6.61
N ILE A 3 -3.01 -0.36 -6.86
CA ILE A 3 -2.60 -1.56 -6.12
C ILE A 3 -1.86 -2.47 -7.11
N THR A 4 -0.63 -2.81 -6.77
CA THR A 4 0.23 -3.68 -7.55
C THR A 4 0.28 -5.06 -6.89
N ILE A 5 -0.04 -6.08 -7.67
CA ILE A 5 0.15 -7.49 -7.34
C ILE A 5 1.37 -7.95 -8.14
N ASP A 6 2.46 -8.29 -7.46
CA ASP A 6 3.73 -8.70 -8.05
C ASP A 6 4.11 -10.13 -7.61
N TYR A 7 5.29 -10.60 -8.00
CA TYR A 7 5.77 -11.93 -7.61
C TYR A 7 6.02 -12.08 -6.10
N GLU A 8 6.36 -10.99 -5.40
CA GLU A 8 6.52 -11.00 -3.94
C GLU A 8 5.18 -11.15 -3.24
N THR A 9 4.07 -10.72 -3.85
CA THR A 9 2.72 -10.95 -3.32
C THR A 9 2.44 -12.42 -3.08
N LEU A 10 2.83 -13.30 -4.01
CA LEU A 10 2.62 -14.74 -3.87
C LEU A 10 3.45 -15.35 -2.74
N LYS A 11 4.59 -14.73 -2.41
CA LYS A 11 5.54 -15.25 -1.43
C LYS A 11 5.21 -14.79 -0.01
N ASP A 12 4.84 -13.53 0.14
CA ASP A 12 4.78 -12.85 1.44
C ASP A 12 3.37 -12.35 1.80
N ASP A 13 2.35 -12.65 0.98
CA ASP A 13 0.96 -12.17 1.14
C ASP A 13 0.85 -10.66 1.29
N THR A 14 1.71 -9.93 0.56
CA THR A 14 1.81 -8.46 0.61
C THR A 14 1.53 -7.82 -0.75
N VAL A 15 0.95 -6.63 -0.73
CA VAL A 15 0.71 -5.82 -1.93
C VAL A 15 1.38 -4.47 -1.80
N THR A 16 1.72 -3.90 -2.96
CA THR A 16 2.28 -2.56 -3.04
C THR A 16 1.18 -1.57 -3.43
N ILE A 17 1.06 -0.49 -2.68
CA ILE A 17 0.13 0.61 -2.90
C ILE A 17 0.93 1.78 -3.45
N ARG A 18 0.50 2.33 -4.59
CA ARG A 18 1.15 3.45 -5.27
C ARG A 18 0.28 4.70 -5.24
N ASP A 19 0.88 5.80 -4.81
CA ASP A 19 0.30 7.12 -4.94
C ASP A 19 0.39 7.61 -6.39
N ARG A 20 -0.70 8.17 -6.93
CA ARG A 20 -0.76 8.58 -8.34
C ARG A 20 0.07 9.83 -8.59
N ASP A 21 0.04 10.78 -7.66
CA ASP A 21 0.51 12.14 -7.88
C ASP A 21 2.01 12.25 -7.57
N THR A 22 2.43 11.60 -6.49
CA THR A 22 3.81 11.61 -5.99
C THR A 22 4.65 10.43 -6.48
N TRP A 23 4.02 9.39 -7.06
CA TRP A 23 4.67 8.13 -7.44
C TRP A 23 5.32 7.38 -6.27
N ARG A 24 4.97 7.71 -5.03
CA ARG A 24 5.45 7.02 -3.84
C ARG A 24 4.78 5.67 -3.71
N GLN A 25 5.49 4.73 -3.11
CA GLN A 25 5.05 3.35 -2.94
C GLN A 25 5.22 2.92 -1.49
N VAL A 26 4.22 2.21 -0.97
CA VAL A 26 4.24 1.56 0.34
C VAL A 26 3.77 0.12 0.19
N ARG A 27 4.29 -0.79 1.02
CA ARG A 27 3.97 -2.22 0.99
C ARG A 27 3.36 -2.66 2.29
N ASN A 28 2.29 -3.45 2.22
CA ASN A 28 1.59 -3.97 3.39
C ASN A 28 0.93 -5.32 3.11
N LYS A 29 0.52 -6.02 4.17
CA LYS A 29 -0.17 -7.31 4.06
C LYS A 29 -1.56 -7.14 3.44
N ILE A 30 -1.95 -8.10 2.61
CA ILE A 30 -3.29 -8.13 1.98
C ILE A 30 -4.40 -8.14 3.04
N ALA A 31 -4.20 -8.88 4.12
CA ALA A 31 -5.21 -9.07 5.17
C ALA A 31 -5.70 -7.76 5.82
N VAL A 32 -4.84 -6.75 5.94
CA VAL A 32 -5.18 -5.46 6.57
C VAL A 32 -5.59 -4.38 5.57
N LEU A 33 -5.39 -4.64 4.27
CA LEU A 33 -5.62 -3.68 3.20
C LEU A 33 -7.05 -3.09 3.20
N PRO A 34 -8.14 -3.88 3.34
CA PRO A 34 -9.49 -3.32 3.33
C PRO A 34 -9.72 -2.30 4.44
N GLU A 35 -9.22 -2.58 5.64
CA GLU A 35 -9.35 -1.68 6.80
C GLU A 35 -8.55 -0.40 6.60
N LEU A 36 -7.31 -0.50 6.12
CA LEU A 36 -6.45 0.65 5.85
C LEU A 36 -7.05 1.57 4.79
N LEU A 37 -7.50 1.01 3.67
CA LEU A 37 -8.17 1.78 2.60
C LEU A 37 -9.43 2.47 3.12
N HIS A 38 -10.23 1.76 3.93
CA HIS A 38 -11.46 2.31 4.52
C HIS A 38 -11.19 3.50 5.46
N LYS A 39 -10.08 3.47 6.22
CA LYS A 39 -9.62 4.58 7.06
C LYS A 39 -9.04 5.73 6.23
N TYR A 40 -8.22 5.43 5.23
CA TYR A 40 -7.62 6.40 4.32
C TYR A 40 -8.66 7.21 3.55
N PHE A 41 -9.67 6.55 2.96
CA PHE A 41 -10.76 7.24 2.25
C PHE A 41 -11.68 8.05 3.18
N ARG A 42 -11.57 7.87 4.51
CA ARG A 42 -12.24 8.70 5.53
C ARG A 42 -11.32 9.76 6.14
N TYR A 43 -10.16 10.01 5.54
CA TYR A 43 -9.18 10.99 6.03
C TYR A 43 -8.74 10.71 7.48
N ARG A 44 -8.65 9.43 7.86
CA ARG A 44 -8.20 8.98 9.19
C ARG A 44 -6.74 8.55 9.20
N LEU A 45 -6.14 8.38 8.04
CA LEU A 45 -4.76 7.94 7.83
C LEU A 45 -4.19 8.73 6.65
N ASP A 46 -2.90 9.01 6.69
CA ASP A 46 -2.14 9.54 5.57
C ASP A 46 -1.60 8.40 4.68
N PHE A 47 -1.01 8.73 3.54
CA PHE A 47 -0.53 7.72 2.59
C PHE A 47 0.59 6.85 3.19
N GLU A 48 1.43 7.43 4.02
CA GLU A 48 2.54 6.79 4.73
C GLU A 48 2.06 5.73 5.71
N ASP A 49 0.87 5.89 6.28
CA ASP A 49 0.31 4.93 7.22
C ASP A 49 -0.21 3.66 6.53
N LEU A 50 -0.33 3.67 5.20
CA LEU A 50 -0.81 2.53 4.44
C LEU A 50 0.21 1.37 4.36
N GLY A 51 1.48 1.59 4.74
CA GLY A 51 2.47 0.51 4.82
C GLY A 51 3.91 0.98 4.91
N CYS A 52 4.84 0.05 4.80
CA CYS A 52 6.27 0.35 4.82
C CYS A 52 6.70 0.97 3.48
N PRO A 53 7.42 2.11 3.47
CA PRO A 53 7.95 2.70 2.24
C PRO A 53 8.79 1.70 1.44
N VAL A 54 8.56 1.64 0.13
CA VAL A 54 9.39 0.84 -0.79
C VAL A 54 10.48 1.76 -1.34
N GLU A 55 11.74 1.49 -1.00
CA GLU A 55 12.87 2.21 -1.56
C GLU A 55 12.96 1.97 -3.08
N LYS A 56 13.22 3.03 -3.83
CA LYS A 56 13.60 2.90 -5.23
C LYS A 56 15.07 2.51 -5.26
N VAL A 57 15.34 1.25 -5.60
CA VAL A 57 16.68 0.82 -6.03
C VAL A 57 17.00 1.47 -7.37
#